data_AF-A0A1C3NTB8-F1
#
_entry.id   AF-A0A1C3NTB8-F1
#
_cell.length_a   1.000
_cell.length_b   1.000
_cell.length_c   1.000
_cell.angle_alpha   90.00
_cell.angle_beta   90.00
_cell.angle_gamma   90.00
#
_symmetry.space_group_name_H-M   'P 1'
#
loop_
_entity.id
_entity.type
_entity.pdbx_description
1 polymer ?
#
loop_
_entity_poly.entity_id
_entity_poly.type
_entity_poly.pdbx_seq_one_letter_code
_entity_poly.pdbx_strand_id
1 'polypeptide(L)'
;MPWPAARALYMAAVDAVAALPRTDTNGNGNGNGPAGIDPPFTVRTPDGVVRTSDAVIVDAPDLLPLLGAGRGALRMPLDRAAEASHVLGVPLLSTLGDCDIVIARDDRDVIIASDDRDAVVRPDEGDAPQAPEELTAPDGTPYLSHTRLLVADVDGRPTPVPWRVIGGISGEIHVDAAAGTNALARALAWHAGTWDRRHAIAEALRDPAGEGQLQAEADLDDS
;
A
#
# COMPACT_ATOMS: atom_id res chain seq x y z
N MET A 1 -2.87 18.86 20.75
CA MET A 1 -3.96 18.47 19.84
C MET A 1 -3.79 16.98 19.51
N PRO A 2 -4.82 16.14 19.71
CA PRO A 2 -4.74 14.70 19.41
C PRO A 2 -4.74 14.45 17.89
N TRP A 3 -4.21 13.29 17.46
CA TRP A 3 -4.09 12.92 16.04
C TRP A 3 -5.40 13.04 15.22
N PRO A 4 -6.57 12.57 15.71
CA PRO A 4 -7.82 12.71 14.96
C PRO A 4 -8.17 14.16 14.61
N ALA A 5 -7.91 15.10 15.54
CA ALA A 5 -8.13 16.52 15.29
C ALA A 5 -7.12 17.10 14.29
N ALA A 6 -5.87 16.59 14.29
CA ALA A 6 -4.83 17.01 13.34
C ALA A 6 -5.19 16.60 11.92
N ARG A 7 -5.60 15.35 11.77
CA ARG A 7 -6.08 14.81 10.49
C ARG A 7 -7.27 15.62 9.96
N ALA A 8 -8.22 16.00 10.82
CA ALA A 8 -9.35 16.83 10.40
C ALA A 8 -8.92 18.21 9.88
N LEU A 9 -7.96 18.86 10.55
CA LEU A 9 -7.39 20.13 10.07
C LEU A 9 -6.62 19.97 8.76
N TYR A 10 -5.88 18.88 8.60
CA TYR A 10 -5.22 18.58 7.33
C TYR A 10 -6.22 18.40 6.19
N MET A 11 -7.32 17.67 6.41
CA MET A 11 -8.37 17.54 5.39
C MET A 11 -9.02 18.89 5.07
N ALA A 12 -9.30 19.73 6.07
CA ALA A 12 -9.83 21.07 5.83
C ALA A 12 -8.85 21.97 5.06
N ALA A 13 -7.55 21.85 5.31
CA ALA A 13 -6.54 22.55 4.53
C ALA A 13 -6.54 22.07 3.07
N VAL A 14 -6.56 20.76 2.84
CA VAL A 14 -6.67 20.18 1.50
C VAL A 14 -7.93 20.69 0.77
N ASP A 15 -9.10 20.69 1.42
CA ASP A 15 -10.35 21.24 0.85
C ASP A 15 -10.21 22.72 0.49
N ALA A 16 -9.57 23.52 1.35
CA ALA A 16 -9.36 24.94 1.11
C ALA A 16 -8.45 25.19 -0.10
N VAL A 17 -7.40 24.37 -0.28
CA VAL A 17 -6.51 24.45 -1.44
C VAL A 17 -7.22 24.02 -2.72
N ALA A 18 -8.02 22.95 -2.67
CA ALA A 18 -8.83 22.50 -3.79
C ALA A 18 -9.77 23.60 -4.33
N ALA A 19 -10.24 24.49 -3.44
CA ALA A 19 -11.13 25.60 -3.78
C ALA A 19 -10.41 26.83 -4.34
N LEU A 20 -9.07 26.89 -4.32
CA LEU A 20 -8.32 28.03 -4.86
C LEU A 20 -8.36 28.04 -6.40
N PRO A 21 -8.52 29.21 -7.05
CA PRO A 21 -8.41 29.32 -8.50
C PRO A 21 -7.04 28.87 -8.97
N ARG A 22 -6.98 27.93 -9.92
CA ARG A 22 -5.73 27.56 -10.58
C ARG A 22 -5.30 28.73 -11.46
N THR A 23 -4.23 29.43 -11.10
CA THR A 23 -3.63 30.45 -11.95
C THR A 23 -2.96 29.78 -13.14
N ASP A 24 -3.51 29.99 -14.33
CA ASP A 24 -2.92 29.63 -15.62
C ASP A 24 -1.79 30.61 -15.97
N THR A 25 -0.57 30.30 -15.56
CA THR A 25 0.62 31.04 -16.01
C THR A 25 0.96 30.72 -17.47
N ASN A 26 0.20 31.28 -18.40
CA ASN A 26 0.64 31.46 -19.79
C ASN A 26 1.55 32.69 -19.86
N GLY A 27 2.87 32.48 -19.78
CA GLY A 27 3.85 33.55 -19.96
C GLY A 27 5.29 33.16 -19.64
N ASN A 28 5.91 32.41 -20.54
CA ASN A 28 7.36 32.25 -20.76
C ASN A 28 8.31 32.69 -19.61
N GLY A 29 8.71 31.75 -18.75
CA GLY A 29 9.78 31.95 -17.77
C GLY A 29 9.79 30.95 -16.62
N ASN A 30 10.28 29.73 -16.86
CA ASN A 30 10.94 28.81 -15.91
C ASN A 30 10.60 28.92 -14.41
N GLY A 31 9.32 28.80 -14.03
CA GLY A 31 8.88 28.87 -12.63
C GLY A 31 7.65 28.00 -12.38
N ASN A 32 7.79 27.07 -11.45
CA ASN A 32 6.93 25.94 -11.09
C ASN A 32 5.54 26.33 -10.52
N GLY A 33 4.44 25.91 -11.15
CA GLY A 33 3.09 25.72 -10.55
C GLY A 33 2.30 26.97 -10.07
N PRO A 34 0.97 26.84 -9.84
CA PRO A 34 0.18 27.88 -9.16
C PRO A 34 0.73 28.12 -7.74
N ALA A 35 0.65 29.37 -7.25
CA ALA A 35 1.27 29.87 -6.01
C ALA A 35 1.43 28.80 -4.91
N GLY A 36 2.65 28.25 -4.83
CA GLY A 36 3.01 27.15 -3.95
C GLY A 36 2.81 27.56 -2.50
N ILE A 37 1.88 26.89 -1.82
CA ILE A 37 1.75 27.01 -0.38
C ILE A 37 3.02 26.43 0.23
N ASP A 38 3.76 27.27 0.95
CA ASP A 38 4.95 26.80 1.66
C ASP A 38 4.54 25.68 2.61
N PRO A 39 5.12 24.47 2.48
CA PRO A 39 4.76 23.37 3.33
C PRO A 39 5.14 23.67 4.79
N PRO A 40 4.38 23.14 5.76
CA PRO A 40 4.73 23.29 7.17
C PRO A 40 6.11 22.68 7.46
N PHE A 41 6.84 23.23 8.44
CA PHE A 41 8.12 22.66 8.89
C PHE A 41 7.96 21.35 9.68
N THR A 42 6.81 21.17 10.31
CA THR A 42 6.50 20.00 11.15
C THR A 42 5.07 19.55 10.93
N VAL A 43 4.85 18.25 11.03
CA VAL A 43 3.53 17.63 10.99
C VAL A 43 3.30 16.78 12.23
N ARG A 44 2.02 16.59 12.57
CA ARG A 44 1.61 15.69 13.64
C ARG A 44 1.25 14.35 13.04
N THR A 45 1.70 13.28 13.66
CA THR A 45 1.40 11.88 13.35
C THR A 45 0.68 11.25 14.55
N PRO A 46 0.25 9.97 14.45
CA PRO A 46 -0.21 9.22 15.62
C PRO A 46 0.82 9.17 16.77
N ASP A 47 2.11 9.16 16.43
CA ASP A 47 3.21 8.94 17.39
C ASP A 47 3.79 10.23 17.96
N GLY A 48 3.46 11.40 17.40
CA GLY A 48 3.97 12.67 17.91
C GLY A 48 3.99 13.80 16.88
N VAL A 49 4.78 14.82 17.13
CA VAL A 49 5.09 15.86 16.14
C VAL A 49 6.49 15.59 15.63
N VAL A 50 6.63 15.54 14.31
CA VAL A 50 7.90 15.25 13.61
C VAL A 50 8.16 16.34 12.58
N ARG A 51 9.40 16.44 12.10
CA ARG A 51 9.69 17.30 10.94
C ARG A 51 8.99 16.75 9.71
N THR A 52 8.59 17.62 8.81
CA THR A 52 8.01 17.23 7.53
C THR A 52 8.96 16.33 6.71
N SER A 53 10.28 16.55 6.82
CA SER A 53 11.31 15.68 6.23
C SER A 53 11.36 14.27 6.80
N ASP A 54 10.88 14.10 8.03
CA ASP A 54 10.91 12.84 8.79
C ASP A 54 9.53 12.16 8.75
N ALA A 55 8.62 12.67 7.91
CA ALA A 55 7.24 12.24 7.80
C ALA A 55 6.96 11.65 6.42
N VAL A 56 6.01 10.72 6.35
CA VAL A 56 5.51 10.17 5.08
C VAL A 56 4.00 9.97 5.14
N ILE A 57 3.33 10.07 4.00
CA ILE A 57 1.93 9.69 3.88
C ILE A 57 1.85 8.25 3.42
N VAL A 58 1.17 7.41 4.19
CA VAL A 58 0.91 6.02 3.82
C VAL A 58 -0.28 5.98 2.87
N ASP A 59 0.01 5.77 1.59
CA ASP A 59 -0.92 5.79 0.47
C ASP A 59 -1.31 4.39 -0.03
N ALA A 60 -0.82 3.34 0.63
CA ALA A 60 -1.38 2.00 0.49
C ALA A 60 -1.22 1.24 1.82
N PRO A 61 -2.22 0.46 2.25
CA PRO A 61 -2.21 -0.17 3.57
C PRO A 61 -1.18 -1.30 3.69
N ASP A 62 -0.78 -1.94 2.59
CA ASP A 62 0.30 -2.93 2.52
C ASP A 62 1.70 -2.32 2.64
N LEU A 63 1.86 -1.02 2.41
CA LEU A 63 3.14 -0.33 2.59
C LEU A 63 3.41 0.02 4.06
N LEU A 64 2.42 -0.01 4.94
CA LEU A 64 2.58 0.38 6.35
C LEU A 64 3.73 -0.36 7.08
N PRO A 65 3.94 -1.67 6.89
CA PRO A 65 5.09 -2.37 7.49
C PRO A 65 6.45 -1.98 6.89
N LEU A 66 6.46 -1.36 5.71
CA LEU A 66 7.64 -1.06 4.89
C LEU A 66 8.17 0.36 5.08
N LEU A 67 7.72 1.04 6.12
CA LEU A 67 8.07 2.42 6.47
C LEU A 67 9.58 2.65 6.72
N GLY A 68 10.31 1.60 7.05
CA GLY A 68 11.69 1.70 7.52
C GLY A 68 11.80 2.38 8.89
N ALA A 69 13.03 2.70 9.29
CA ALA A 69 13.29 3.27 10.61
C ALA A 69 13.20 4.80 10.63
N GLY A 70 12.68 5.36 11.74
CA GLY A 70 12.78 6.79 12.03
C GLY A 70 11.81 7.71 11.27
N ARG A 71 10.83 7.16 10.55
CA ARG A 71 9.81 7.94 9.84
C ARG A 71 8.47 7.95 10.59
N GLY A 72 7.80 9.08 10.60
CA GLY A 72 6.44 9.23 11.13
C GLY A 72 5.38 9.00 10.07
N ALA A 73 4.52 8.00 10.26
CA ALA A 73 3.45 7.69 9.31
C ALA A 73 2.22 8.59 9.48
N LEU A 74 1.86 9.34 8.44
CA LEU A 74 0.59 10.04 8.32
C LEU A 74 -0.40 9.15 7.58
N ARG A 75 -1.48 8.78 8.27
CA ARG A 75 -2.58 8.01 7.68
C ARG A 75 -3.66 8.95 7.19
N MET A 76 -3.75 9.12 5.87
CA MET A 76 -4.77 9.93 5.21
C MET A 76 -5.84 9.04 4.57
N PRO A 77 -7.06 9.55 4.34
CA PRO A 77 -7.95 8.94 3.35
C PRO A 77 -7.20 8.80 2.02
N LEU A 78 -7.32 7.63 1.38
CA LEU A 78 -6.53 7.30 0.20
C LEU A 78 -6.77 8.29 -0.95
N ASP A 79 -8.04 8.61 -1.19
CA ASP A 79 -8.53 9.55 -2.18
C ASP A 79 -8.01 10.98 -1.97
N ARG A 80 -7.53 11.30 -0.76
CA ARG A 80 -6.94 12.60 -0.40
C ARG A 80 -5.42 12.54 -0.22
N ALA A 81 -4.79 11.37 -0.28
CA ALA A 81 -3.37 11.20 0.06
C ALA A 81 -2.43 12.00 -0.86
N ALA A 82 -2.66 11.96 -2.17
CA ALA A 82 -1.86 12.71 -3.15
C ALA A 82 -1.97 14.23 -2.97
N GLU A 83 -3.19 14.72 -2.72
CA GLU A 83 -3.41 16.14 -2.49
C GLU A 83 -2.84 16.60 -1.14
N ALA A 84 -3.00 15.79 -0.09
CA ALA A 84 -2.37 16.03 1.20
C ALA A 84 -0.84 16.04 1.10
N SER A 85 -0.26 15.16 0.27
CA SER A 85 1.18 15.15 0.00
C SER A 85 1.64 16.47 -0.60
N HIS A 86 0.91 16.97 -1.59
CA HIS A 86 1.20 18.27 -2.21
C HIS A 86 1.07 19.44 -1.21
N VAL A 87 -0.04 19.51 -0.47
CA VAL A 87 -0.32 20.62 0.45
C VAL A 87 0.62 20.64 1.66
N LEU A 88 0.96 19.47 2.19
CA LEU A 88 1.80 19.35 3.38
C LEU A 88 3.29 19.27 3.05
N GLY A 89 3.66 19.09 1.77
CA GLY A 89 5.04 18.82 1.35
C GLY A 89 5.60 17.52 1.94
N VAL A 90 4.73 16.54 2.22
CA VAL A 90 5.10 15.24 2.79
C VAL A 90 5.09 14.22 1.66
N PRO A 91 6.15 13.43 1.44
CA PRO A 91 6.18 12.43 0.37
C PRO A 91 5.17 11.29 0.62
N LEU A 92 4.66 10.70 -0.46
CA LEU A 92 3.92 9.42 -0.40
C LEU A 92 4.92 8.28 -0.16
N LEU A 93 4.53 7.28 0.61
CA LEU A 93 5.41 6.16 0.92
C LEU A 93 5.81 5.38 -0.34
N SER A 94 4.88 5.20 -1.28
CA SER A 94 5.12 4.60 -2.60
C SER A 94 6.19 5.31 -3.44
N THR A 95 6.50 6.58 -3.15
CA THR A 95 7.48 7.37 -3.92
C THR A 95 8.90 7.29 -3.35
N LEU A 96 9.09 6.67 -2.18
CA LEU A 96 10.39 6.56 -1.53
C LEU A 96 11.22 5.37 -2.01
N GLY A 97 10.58 4.39 -2.63
CA GLY A 97 11.22 3.21 -3.21
C GLY A 97 10.17 2.22 -3.71
N ASP A 98 10.58 1.35 -4.63
CA ASP A 98 9.67 0.43 -5.32
C ASP A 98 9.10 -0.67 -4.40
N CYS A 99 9.76 -0.90 -3.25
CA CYS A 99 9.36 -1.90 -2.26
C CYS A 99 9.15 -3.27 -2.93
N ASP A 100 10.22 -3.73 -3.59
CA ASP A 100 10.22 -4.96 -4.39
C ASP A 100 10.19 -6.21 -3.52
N ILE A 101 9.69 -7.30 -4.11
CA ILE A 101 9.76 -8.62 -3.50
C ILE A 101 11.20 -9.09 -3.49
N VAL A 102 11.57 -9.68 -2.36
CA VAL A 102 12.93 -10.12 -2.08
C VAL A 102 12.93 -11.63 -1.86
N ILE A 103 13.88 -12.31 -2.48
CA ILE A 103 14.12 -13.72 -2.28
C ILE A 103 15.30 -13.86 -1.32
N ALA A 104 15.04 -14.43 -0.14
CA ALA A 104 16.12 -14.84 0.75
C ALA A 104 16.77 -16.12 0.18
N ARG A 105 18.06 -16.05 -0.11
CA ARG A 105 18.92 -17.24 -0.15
C ARG A 105 19.70 -17.29 1.17
N ASP A 106 19.98 -18.51 1.60
CA ASP A 106 20.63 -18.90 2.85
C ASP A 106 21.39 -17.77 3.60
N ASP A 107 20.94 -17.47 4.84
CA ASP A 107 21.33 -16.50 5.89
C ASP A 107 22.08 -15.17 5.58
N ARG A 108 22.57 -14.89 4.37
CA ARG A 108 23.35 -13.69 4.04
C ARG A 108 23.17 -13.16 2.62
N ASP A 109 22.48 -13.87 1.72
CA ASP A 109 22.36 -13.44 0.33
C ASP A 109 20.90 -13.09 -0.03
N VAL A 110 20.70 -11.85 -0.44
CA VAL A 110 19.37 -11.27 -0.65
C VAL A 110 19.30 -10.81 -2.10
N ILE A 111 18.43 -11.44 -2.89
CA ILE A 111 18.25 -11.10 -4.31
C ILE A 111 16.91 -10.41 -4.47
N ILE A 112 16.89 -9.31 -5.23
CA ILE A 112 15.67 -8.61 -5.62
C ILE A 112 14.99 -9.42 -6.74
N ALA A 113 13.75 -9.85 -6.54
CA ALA A 113 12.93 -10.48 -7.57
C ALA A 113 12.37 -9.41 -8.50
N SER A 114 13.24 -8.68 -9.20
CA SER A 114 12.83 -7.83 -10.31
C SER A 114 12.50 -8.73 -11.52
N ASP A 115 11.45 -8.38 -12.27
CA ASP A 115 10.86 -9.12 -13.42
C ASP A 115 11.80 -9.26 -14.64
N ASP A 116 13.12 -9.19 -14.44
CA ASP A 116 14.10 -9.45 -15.49
C ASP A 116 14.26 -10.97 -15.64
N ARG A 117 13.37 -11.55 -16.47
CA ARG A 117 13.28 -12.99 -16.80
C ARG A 117 14.52 -13.56 -17.52
N ASP A 118 15.70 -12.97 -17.36
CA ASP A 118 16.93 -13.38 -18.06
C ASP A 118 18.13 -13.70 -17.16
N ALA A 119 17.96 -13.70 -15.83
CA ALA A 119 19.00 -14.18 -14.91
C ALA A 119 18.98 -15.71 -14.78
N VAL A 120 19.48 -16.42 -15.79
CA VAL A 120 19.76 -17.87 -15.71
C VAL A 120 20.96 -18.11 -14.79
N VAL A 121 20.72 -18.17 -13.49
CA VAL A 121 21.66 -18.76 -12.51
C VAL A 121 21.23 -20.20 -12.28
N ARG A 122 21.99 -21.15 -12.83
CA ARG A 122 21.78 -22.59 -12.59
C ARG A 122 21.85 -22.87 -11.07
N PRO A 123 20.81 -23.41 -10.42
CA PRO A 123 20.88 -23.78 -9.02
C PRO A 123 21.70 -25.05 -8.83
N ASP A 124 22.48 -25.10 -7.76
CA ASP A 124 22.96 -26.33 -7.15
C ASP A 124 21.74 -27.06 -6.53
N GLU A 125 21.63 -28.38 -6.72
CA GLU A 125 20.39 -29.18 -6.57
C GLU A 125 19.86 -29.34 -5.11
N GLY A 126 20.34 -28.55 -4.15
CA GLY A 126 20.01 -28.73 -2.73
C GLY A 126 18.98 -27.78 -2.13
N ASP A 127 18.89 -26.54 -2.62
CA ASP A 127 18.16 -25.47 -1.90
C ASP A 127 17.69 -24.35 -2.85
N ALA A 128 17.00 -24.73 -3.92
CA ALA A 128 16.44 -23.76 -4.85
C ALA A 128 15.37 -22.90 -4.14
N PRO A 129 15.39 -21.57 -4.29
CA PRO A 129 14.32 -20.72 -3.78
C PRO A 129 12.97 -21.23 -4.25
N GLN A 130 12.04 -21.44 -3.33
CA GLN A 130 10.70 -21.87 -3.68
C GLN A 130 10.03 -20.74 -4.45
N ALA A 131 9.76 -20.98 -5.73
CA ALA A 131 8.96 -20.09 -6.56
C ALA A 131 7.56 -19.97 -5.93
N PRO A 132 6.93 -18.79 -6.04
CA PRO A 132 5.56 -18.62 -5.56
C PRO A 132 4.61 -19.53 -6.33
N GLU A 133 3.57 -20.00 -5.65
CA GLU A 133 2.49 -20.78 -6.25
C GLU A 133 1.44 -19.81 -6.83
N GLU A 134 1.11 -19.96 -8.10
CA GLU A 134 0.03 -19.20 -8.75
C GLU A 134 -1.31 -19.85 -8.43
N LEU A 135 -2.21 -19.07 -7.81
CA LEU A 135 -3.52 -19.49 -7.35
C LEU A 135 -4.59 -18.52 -7.85
N THR A 136 -5.86 -18.92 -7.72
CA THR A 136 -7.01 -18.10 -8.11
C THR A 136 -7.97 -17.96 -6.94
N ALA A 137 -8.36 -16.72 -6.61
CA ALA A 137 -9.36 -16.44 -5.60
C ALA A 137 -10.78 -16.85 -6.09
N PRO A 138 -11.77 -17.00 -5.20
CA PRO A 138 -13.14 -17.37 -5.60
C PRO A 138 -13.79 -16.40 -6.61
N ASP A 139 -13.39 -15.13 -6.62
CA ASP A 139 -13.85 -14.12 -7.58
C ASP A 139 -13.14 -14.20 -8.95
N GLY A 140 -12.24 -15.17 -9.14
CA GLY A 140 -11.46 -15.36 -10.36
C GLY A 140 -10.15 -14.56 -10.41
N THR A 141 -9.83 -13.76 -9.38
CA THR A 141 -8.61 -12.94 -9.37
C THR A 141 -7.36 -13.82 -9.17
N PRO A 142 -6.35 -13.75 -10.05
CA PRO A 142 -5.09 -14.47 -9.85
C PRO A 142 -4.26 -13.84 -8.71
N TYR A 143 -3.52 -14.67 -7.98
CA TYR A 143 -2.58 -14.22 -6.96
C TYR A 143 -1.41 -15.20 -6.79
N LEU A 144 -0.30 -14.70 -6.28
CA LEU A 144 0.92 -15.46 -5.99
C LEU A 144 1.06 -15.73 -4.50
N SER A 145 1.06 -17.00 -4.11
CA SER A 145 1.24 -17.46 -2.73
C SER A 145 2.71 -17.79 -2.47
N HIS A 146 3.30 -17.15 -1.48
CA HIS A 146 4.70 -17.34 -1.08
C HIS A 146 4.77 -18.13 0.22
N THR A 147 5.65 -19.13 0.31
CA THR A 147 5.94 -19.81 1.60
C THR A 147 6.32 -18.81 2.69
N ARG A 148 7.06 -17.77 2.31
CA ARG A 148 7.34 -16.58 3.13
C ARG A 148 7.46 -15.36 2.23
N LEU A 149 6.61 -14.36 2.41
CA LEU A 149 6.66 -13.13 1.63
C LEU A 149 7.59 -12.11 2.30
N LEU A 150 8.73 -11.83 1.65
CA LEU A 150 9.66 -10.79 2.04
C LEU A 150 9.64 -9.66 1.03
N VAL A 151 9.61 -8.43 1.52
CA VAL A 151 9.63 -7.22 0.70
C VAL A 151 10.70 -6.29 1.24
N ALA A 152 11.48 -5.66 0.37
CA ALA A 152 12.41 -4.62 0.77
C ALA A 152 11.61 -3.42 1.31
N ASP A 153 11.87 -3.01 2.56
CA ASP A 153 11.37 -1.73 3.05
C ASP A 153 12.04 -0.55 2.32
N VAL A 154 11.61 0.67 2.60
CA VAL A 154 12.20 1.88 1.97
C VAL A 154 13.69 2.10 2.30
N ASP A 155 14.23 1.39 3.31
CA ASP A 155 15.66 1.40 3.65
C ASP A 155 16.40 0.18 3.05
N GLY A 156 15.73 -0.59 2.19
CA GLY A 156 16.25 -1.78 1.51
C GLY A 156 16.30 -3.03 2.39
N ARG A 157 15.69 -3.03 3.57
CA ARG A 157 15.75 -4.17 4.50
C ARG A 157 14.65 -5.19 4.20
N PRO A 158 14.99 -6.49 4.09
CA PRO A 158 13.99 -7.54 3.93
C PRO A 158 13.03 -7.56 5.12
N THR A 159 11.76 -7.29 4.83
CA THR A 159 10.69 -7.18 5.83
C THR A 159 9.60 -8.19 5.50
N PRO A 160 9.23 -9.09 6.44
CA PRO A 160 8.12 -9.99 6.24
C PRO A 160 6.81 -9.21 6.23
N VAL A 161 6.00 -9.43 5.20
CA VAL A 161 4.68 -8.81 5.09
C VAL A 161 3.62 -9.87 4.78
N PRO A 162 2.40 -9.74 5.32
CA PRO A 162 1.35 -10.73 5.10
C PRO A 162 0.82 -10.73 3.67
N TRP A 163 0.89 -9.58 2.98
CA TRP A 163 0.44 -9.41 1.60
C TRP A 163 1.08 -8.14 1.00
N ARG A 164 1.15 -8.07 -0.32
CA ARG A 164 1.63 -6.92 -1.10
C ARG A 164 0.92 -6.88 -2.45
N VAL A 165 0.62 -5.68 -2.95
CA VAL A 165 0.16 -5.49 -4.34
C VAL A 165 1.15 -4.64 -5.12
N ILE A 166 1.83 -5.25 -6.09
CA ILE A 166 2.85 -4.59 -6.92
C ILE A 166 2.21 -4.02 -8.18
N GLY A 167 2.54 -2.77 -8.53
CA GLY A 167 1.90 -2.04 -9.64
C GLY A 167 0.68 -1.21 -9.25
N GLY A 168 0.35 -1.11 -7.95
CA GLY A 168 -0.73 -0.27 -7.44
C GLY A 168 -2.10 -0.96 -7.46
N ILE A 169 -3.19 -0.18 -7.50
CA ILE A 169 -4.55 -0.71 -7.63
C ILE A 169 -4.63 -1.52 -8.94
N SER A 170 -5.24 -2.70 -8.90
CA SER A 170 -5.26 -3.66 -10.02
C SER A 170 -3.90 -4.27 -10.39
N GLY A 171 -2.90 -4.16 -9.51
CA GLY A 171 -1.59 -4.77 -9.67
C GLY A 171 -1.53 -6.26 -9.30
N GLU A 172 -0.33 -6.86 -9.36
CA GLU A 172 -0.13 -8.26 -9.02
C GLU A 172 -0.23 -8.48 -7.51
N ILE A 173 -1.06 -9.45 -7.09
CA ILE A 173 -1.28 -9.77 -5.69
C ILE A 173 -0.27 -10.82 -5.24
N HIS A 174 0.42 -10.54 -4.14
CA HIS A 174 1.27 -11.50 -3.45
C HIS A 174 0.81 -11.68 -2.01
N VAL A 175 0.76 -12.92 -1.53
CA VAL A 175 0.31 -13.26 -0.19
C VAL A 175 1.29 -14.21 0.47
N ASP A 176 1.54 -14.01 1.76
CA ASP A 176 2.24 -14.98 2.58
C ASP A 176 1.31 -16.15 2.92
N ALA A 177 1.70 -17.37 2.58
CA ALA A 177 0.89 -18.57 2.77
C ALA A 177 0.50 -18.80 4.24
N ALA A 178 1.33 -18.38 5.20
CA ALA A 178 1.06 -18.52 6.62
C ALA A 178 0.16 -17.39 7.18
N ALA A 179 -0.05 -16.30 6.44
CA ALA A 179 -0.89 -15.18 6.88
C ALA A 179 -2.41 -15.44 6.75
N GLY A 180 -2.78 -16.49 6.00
CA GLY A 180 -4.16 -16.98 5.90
C GLY A 180 -5.14 -16.03 5.18
N THR A 181 -6.43 -16.34 5.30
CA THR A 181 -7.51 -15.69 4.53
C THR A 181 -7.65 -14.19 4.77
N ASN A 182 -7.28 -13.68 5.95
CA ASN A 182 -7.33 -12.25 6.24
C ASN A 182 -6.35 -11.44 5.39
N ALA A 183 -5.19 -12.01 5.04
CA ALA A 183 -4.21 -11.35 4.20
C ALA A 183 -4.70 -11.27 2.75
N LEU A 184 -5.16 -12.41 2.20
CA LEU A 184 -5.76 -12.47 0.88
C LEU A 184 -6.98 -11.53 0.76
N ALA A 185 -7.86 -11.50 1.76
CA ALA A 185 -9.02 -10.60 1.76
C ALA A 185 -8.64 -9.12 1.69
N ARG A 186 -7.59 -8.70 2.41
CA ARG A 186 -7.08 -7.33 2.35
C ARG A 186 -6.48 -7.01 1.00
N ALA A 187 -5.74 -7.96 0.43
CA ALA A 187 -5.14 -7.81 -0.89
C ALA A 187 -6.21 -7.67 -1.98
N LEU A 188 -7.23 -8.54 -1.98
CA LEU A 188 -8.36 -8.46 -2.92
C LEU A 188 -9.14 -7.15 -2.75
N ALA A 189 -9.47 -6.77 -1.51
CA ALA A 189 -10.18 -5.52 -1.23
C ALA A 189 -9.40 -4.29 -1.71
N TRP A 190 -8.08 -4.29 -1.52
CA TRP A 190 -7.20 -3.22 -2.00
C TRP A 190 -7.12 -3.20 -3.52
N HIS A 191 -6.85 -4.36 -4.13
CA HIS A 191 -6.77 -4.56 -5.57
C HIS A 191 -8.05 -4.10 -6.29
N ALA A 192 -9.22 -4.36 -5.71
CA ALA A 192 -10.52 -3.98 -6.24
C ALA A 192 -10.99 -2.57 -5.85
N GLY A 193 -10.20 -1.82 -5.07
CA GLY A 193 -10.60 -0.48 -4.60
C GLY A 193 -11.77 -0.48 -3.60
N THR A 194 -12.08 -1.62 -2.97
CA THR A 194 -13.20 -1.83 -2.04
C THR A 194 -12.71 -2.14 -0.63
N TRP A 195 -11.77 -1.33 -0.13
CA TRP A 195 -11.07 -1.57 1.14
C TRP A 195 -12.00 -1.80 2.35
N ASP A 196 -13.18 -1.18 2.35
CA ASP A 196 -14.22 -1.36 3.37
C ASP A 196 -14.78 -2.79 3.41
N ARG A 197 -14.83 -3.50 2.27
CA ARG A 197 -15.34 -4.89 2.16
C ARG A 197 -14.38 -5.97 2.65
N ARG A 198 -13.15 -5.62 3.04
CA ARG A 198 -12.10 -6.60 3.45
C ARG A 198 -12.54 -7.61 4.50
N HIS A 199 -13.43 -7.23 5.42
CA HIS A 199 -13.90 -8.13 6.48
C HIS A 199 -14.94 -9.12 5.97
N ALA A 200 -15.85 -8.67 5.10
CA ALA A 200 -16.82 -9.54 4.44
C ALA A 200 -16.12 -10.54 3.50
N ILE A 201 -15.13 -10.08 2.73
CA ILE A 201 -14.29 -10.97 1.90
C ILE A 201 -13.55 -11.98 2.78
N ALA A 202 -13.01 -11.57 3.93
CA ALA A 202 -12.33 -12.50 4.84
C ALA A 202 -13.27 -13.56 5.43
N GLU A 203 -14.55 -13.24 5.62
CA GLU A 203 -15.57 -14.18 6.08
C GLU A 203 -15.96 -15.17 4.99
N ALA A 204 -16.26 -14.67 3.79
CA ALA A 204 -16.47 -15.46 2.58
C ALA A 204 -15.33 -16.47 2.33
N LEU A 205 -14.08 -16.03 2.41
CA LEU A 205 -12.92 -16.90 2.25
C LEU A 205 -12.78 -17.97 3.34
N ARG A 206 -13.32 -17.73 4.55
CA ARG A 206 -13.32 -18.69 5.66
C ARG A 206 -14.45 -19.70 5.55
N ASP A 207 -15.61 -19.29 5.03
CA ASP A 207 -16.78 -20.13 4.81
C ASP A 207 -17.37 -19.92 3.40
N PRO A 208 -16.79 -20.57 2.38
CA PRO A 208 -17.28 -20.45 1.00
C PRO A 208 -18.69 -21.02 0.80
N ALA A 209 -19.14 -21.91 1.69
CA ALA A 209 -20.48 -22.50 1.60
C ALA A 209 -21.56 -21.54 2.14
N GLY A 210 -21.21 -20.66 3.07
CA GLY A 210 -22.10 -19.65 3.66
C GLY A 210 -22.45 -18.49 2.72
N GLU A 211 -21.67 -18.23 1.67
CA GLU A 211 -21.94 -17.15 0.70
C GLU A 211 -23.30 -17.31 0.00
N GLY A 212 -23.66 -18.55 -0.37
CA GLY A 212 -24.95 -18.84 -1.00
C GLY A 212 -26.14 -18.55 -0.09
N GLN A 213 -25.96 -18.69 1.22
CA GLN A 213 -26.99 -18.36 2.20
C GLN A 213 -27.12 -16.85 2.39
N LEU A 214 -26.00 -16.12 2.51
CA LEU A 214 -26.01 -14.65 2.63
C LEU A 214 -26.60 -13.96 1.40
N GLN A 215 -26.33 -14.48 0.19
CA GLN A 215 -26.96 -13.97 -1.03
C GLN A 215 -28.48 -14.21 -1.03
N ALA A 216 -28.92 -15.40 -0.60
CA ALA A 216 -30.33 -15.71 -0.48
C ALA A 216 -31.03 -14.85 0.58
N GLU A 217 -30.33 -14.44 1.65
CA GLU A 217 -30.84 -13.53 2.66
C GLU A 217 -30.91 -12.08 2.15
N ALA A 218 -29.92 -11.59 1.39
CA ALA A 218 -29.93 -10.27 0.79
C ALA A 218 -31.06 -10.09 -0.25
N ASP A 219 -31.34 -11.12 -1.07
CA ASP A 219 -32.44 -11.11 -2.03
C ASP A 219 -33.83 -11.00 -1.35
N LEU A 220 -33.94 -11.43 -0.09
CA LEU A 220 -35.17 -11.31 0.71
C LEU A 220 -35.38 -9.90 1.30
N ASP A 221 -34.30 -9.18 1.60
CA ASP A 221 -34.36 -7.81 2.15
C ASP A 221 -34.69 -6.74 1.08
N ASP A 222 -34.49 -7.06 -0.20
CA ASP A 222 -34.82 -6.20 -1.35
C ASP A 222 -36.26 -6.42 -1.91
N SER A 223 -37.09 -7.24 -1.24
CA SER A 223 -38.46 -7.61 -1.66
C SER A 223 -39.59 -6.89 -0.92
#